data_AF-A0A2V7PNS8-F1
#
_entry.id   AF-A0A2V7PNS8-F1
#
_cell.length_a   1.000
_cell.length_b   1.000
_cell.length_c   1.000
_cell.angle_alpha   90.00
_cell.angle_beta   90.00
_cell.angle_gamma   90.00
#
_symmetry.space_group_name_H-M   'P 1'
#
loop_
_entity.id
_entity.type
_entity.pdbx_description
1 polymer ?
#
loop_
_entity_poly.entity_id
_entity_poly.type
_entity_poly.pdbx_seq_one_letter_code
_entity_poly.pdbx_strand_id
1 'polypeptide(L)'
;MMKHLLSILLAVVWCNAPCQSAPRNAPVWVTEPAITAADLRQRLYLIADDSMMGRETGSLGAFKASAYVAAEFRRLGLEPAGDSSSSRPPSSMPGRSVTPRI
;
A
#
# COMPACT_ATOMS: atom_id res chain seq x y z
N MET A 1 1.75 50.09 -18.20
CA MET A 1 1.26 49.48 -16.93
C MET A 1 0.31 48.28 -17.14
N MET A 2 -0.38 48.12 -18.28
CA MET A 2 -1.36 47.03 -18.51
C MET A 2 -0.77 45.65 -18.89
N LYS A 3 0.53 45.53 -19.13
CA LYS A 3 1.17 44.25 -19.53
C LYS A 3 1.36 43.24 -18.40
N HIS A 4 1.43 43.71 -17.15
CA HIS A 4 1.57 42.82 -15.99
C HIS A 4 0.23 42.23 -15.52
N LEU A 5 -0.88 42.93 -15.80
CA LEU A 5 -2.24 42.43 -15.57
C LEU A 5 -2.58 41.22 -16.46
N LEU A 6 -2.07 41.19 -17.69
CA LEU A 6 -2.30 40.07 -18.61
C LEU A 6 -1.54 38.79 -18.20
N SER A 7 -0.32 38.93 -17.66
CA SER A 7 0.49 37.79 -17.19
C SER A 7 -0.04 37.13 -15.92
N ILE A 8 -0.64 37.90 -15.01
CA ILE A 8 -1.26 37.36 -13.78
C ILE A 8 -2.51 36.54 -14.13
N LEU A 9 -3.30 37.02 -15.10
CA LEU A 9 -4.51 36.30 -15.55
C LEU A 9 -4.17 34.96 -16.24
N LEU A 10 -3.06 34.90 -16.98
CA LEU A 10 -2.60 33.66 -17.62
C LEU A 10 -2.09 32.62 -16.60
N ALA A 11 -1.46 33.06 -15.51
CA ALA A 11 -0.94 32.16 -14.47
C ALA A 11 -2.04 31.51 -13.62
N VAL A 12 -3.13 32.23 -13.34
CA VAL A 12 -4.27 31.70 -12.56
C VAL A 12 -5.03 30.61 -13.32
N VAL A 13 -5.07 30.69 -14.65
CA VAL A 13 -5.69 29.67 -15.51
C VAL A 13 -4.91 28.34 -15.48
N TRP A 14 -3.58 28.39 -15.30
CA TRP A 14 -2.75 27.17 -15.24
C TRP A 14 -2.82 26.43 -13.90
N CYS A 15 -3.23 27.10 -12.82
CA CYS A 15 -3.36 26.48 -11.50
C CYS A 15 -4.66 25.68 -11.32
N ASN A 16 -5.61 25.82 -12.26
CA ASN A 16 -6.88 25.10 -12.24
C ASN A 16 -6.79 23.76 -13.00
N ALA A 17 -5.70 23.01 -12.84
CA ALA A 17 -5.71 21.62 -13.26
C ALA A 17 -6.65 20.84 -12.32
N PRO A 18 -7.77 20.27 -12.80
CA PRO A 18 -8.53 19.37 -11.96
C PRO A 18 -7.64 18.17 -11.66
N CYS A 19 -7.25 18.04 -10.40
CA CYS A 19 -6.71 16.80 -9.87
C CYS A 19 -7.79 15.74 -10.10
N GLN A 20 -7.68 14.99 -11.19
CA GLN A 20 -8.61 13.94 -11.57
C GLN A 20 -8.50 12.85 -10.50
N SER A 21 -9.41 12.91 -9.54
CA SER A 21 -9.61 11.85 -8.58
C SER A 21 -10.04 10.61 -9.36
N ALA A 22 -9.20 9.58 -9.32
CA ALA A 22 -9.43 8.32 -9.99
C ALA A 22 -10.83 7.76 -9.64
N PRO A 23 -11.48 7.03 -10.56
CA PRO A 23 -12.79 6.47 -10.33
C PRO A 23 -12.77 5.58 -9.07
N ARG A 24 -13.56 5.97 -8.06
CA ARG A 24 -13.72 5.25 -6.78
C ARG A 24 -14.40 3.89 -6.91
N ASN A 25 -14.95 3.58 -8.08
CA ASN A 25 -15.52 2.26 -8.38
C ASN A 25 -14.48 1.42 -9.13
N ALA A 26 -13.43 1.02 -8.42
CA ALA A 26 -12.66 -0.13 -8.87
C ALA A 26 -13.55 -1.37 -8.75
N PRO A 27 -13.55 -2.28 -9.74
CA PRO A 27 -14.26 -3.55 -9.60
C PRO A 27 -13.80 -4.27 -8.33
N VAL A 28 -14.77 -4.78 -7.55
CA VAL A 28 -14.45 -5.64 -6.40
C VAL A 28 -13.97 -6.96 -6.95
N TRP A 29 -12.68 -7.25 -6.78
CA TRP A 29 -12.08 -8.47 -7.28
C TRP A 29 -12.43 -9.63 -6.35
N VAL A 30 -13.17 -10.60 -6.89
CA VAL A 30 -13.61 -11.78 -6.15
C VAL A 30 -12.52 -12.85 -6.26
N THR A 31 -12.15 -13.42 -5.12
CA THR A 31 -11.21 -14.55 -5.09
C THR A 31 -11.92 -15.80 -5.55
N GLU A 32 -11.33 -16.48 -6.53
CA GLU A 32 -11.80 -17.79 -6.98
C GLU A 32 -11.07 -18.91 -6.22
N PRO A 33 -11.71 -20.07 -5.99
CA PRO A 33 -11.05 -21.22 -5.37
C PRO A 33 -9.86 -21.76 -6.20
N ALA A 34 -9.90 -21.55 -7.52
CA ALA A 34 -8.82 -21.92 -8.41
C ALA A 34 -7.67 -20.90 -8.34
N ILE A 35 -6.42 -21.38 -8.37
CA ILE A 35 -5.26 -20.50 -8.46
C ILE A 35 -5.15 -19.97 -9.90
N THR A 36 -5.70 -18.78 -10.13
CA THR A 36 -5.61 -18.10 -11.44
C THR A 36 -4.46 -17.10 -11.46
N ALA A 37 -3.85 -16.90 -12.63
CA ALA A 37 -2.80 -15.90 -12.80
C ALA A 37 -3.29 -14.47 -12.52
N ALA A 38 -4.59 -14.20 -12.72
CA ALA A 38 -5.19 -12.90 -12.46
C ALA A 38 -5.27 -12.61 -10.95
N ASP A 39 -5.80 -13.53 -10.15
CA ASP A 39 -5.90 -13.37 -8.69
C ASP A 39 -4.52 -13.29 -8.04
N LEU A 40 -3.57 -14.15 -8.48
CA LEU A 40 -2.20 -14.12 -7.98
C LEU A 40 -1.50 -12.78 -8.28
N ARG A 41 -1.61 -12.28 -9.52
CA ARG A 41 -0.98 -11.03 -9.93
C ARG A 41 -1.43 -9.87 -9.05
N GLN A 42 -2.72 -9.81 -8.75
CA GLN A 42 -3.23 -8.70 -7.96
C GLN A 42 -2.72 -8.72 -6.51
N ARG A 43 -2.75 -9.90 -5.87
CA ARG A 43 -2.22 -10.06 -4.50
C ARG A 43 -0.74 -9.75 -4.44
N LEU A 44 0.02 -10.21 -5.44
CA LEU A 44 1.46 -9.99 -5.53
C LEU A 44 1.76 -8.49 -5.66
N TYR A 45 1.07 -7.78 -6.56
CA TYR A 45 1.31 -6.35 -6.72
C TYR A 45 0.86 -5.53 -5.52
N LEU A 46 -0.22 -5.91 -4.83
CA LEU A 46 -0.62 -5.20 -3.62
C LEU A 46 0.41 -5.33 -2.49
N ILE A 47 1.03 -6.49 -2.32
CA ILE A 47 2.12 -6.68 -1.35
C ILE A 47 3.42 -5.96 -1.80
N ALA A 48 3.66 -5.86 -3.11
CA ALA A 48 4.84 -5.24 -3.69
C ALA A 48 4.73 -3.72 -3.88
N ASP A 49 3.54 -3.14 -3.67
CA ASP A 49 3.27 -1.72 -3.85
C ASP A 49 4.02 -0.86 -2.82
N ASP A 50 4.43 0.35 -3.22
CA ASP A 50 5.15 1.29 -2.37
C ASP A 50 4.38 1.66 -1.08
N SER A 51 3.05 1.54 -1.09
CA SER A 51 2.20 1.72 0.10
C SER A 51 2.54 0.75 1.24
N MET A 52 3.14 -0.39 0.91
CA MET A 52 3.65 -1.37 1.88
C MET A 52 5.01 -0.99 2.46
N MET A 53 5.70 0.05 1.96
CA MET A 53 6.93 0.63 2.53
C MET A 53 8.12 -0.33 2.68
N GLY A 54 8.13 -1.43 1.93
CA GLY A 54 9.13 -2.51 2.06
C GLY A 54 8.83 -3.48 3.20
N ARG A 55 9.65 -4.52 3.36
CA ARG A 55 9.41 -5.62 4.32
C ARG A 55 10.63 -5.94 5.17
N GLU A 56 11.48 -4.94 5.39
CA GLU A 56 12.61 -5.06 6.30
C GLU A 56 12.12 -5.43 7.69
N THR A 57 12.71 -6.44 8.31
CA THR A 57 12.29 -6.96 9.61
C THR A 57 12.28 -5.86 10.67
N GLY A 58 11.18 -5.71 11.39
CA GLY A 58 11.00 -4.66 12.41
C GLY A 58 10.60 -3.29 11.85
N SER A 59 10.49 -3.12 10.54
CA SER A 59 9.95 -1.89 9.92
C SER A 59 8.43 -1.83 9.97
N LEU A 60 7.87 -0.63 9.80
CA LEU A 60 6.42 -0.43 9.65
C LEU A 60 5.85 -1.21 8.45
N GLY A 61 6.63 -1.32 7.37
CA GLY A 61 6.21 -2.03 6.18
C GLY A 61 6.10 -3.55 6.38
N ALA A 62 7.02 -4.14 7.14
CA ALA A 62 6.90 -5.54 7.56
C ALA A 62 5.63 -5.79 8.39
N PHE A 63 5.26 -4.85 9.26
CA PHE A 63 4.00 -4.92 10.02
C PHE A 63 2.77 -4.84 9.11
N LYS A 64 2.73 -3.89 8.17
CA LYS A 64 1.65 -3.77 7.19
C LYS A 64 1.47 -5.05 6.36
N ALA A 65 2.56 -5.60 5.83
CA ALA A 65 2.52 -6.81 5.05
C ALA A 65 2.00 -8.01 5.86
N SER A 66 2.45 -8.14 7.12
CA SER A 66 1.99 -9.21 8.03
C SER A 66 0.51 -9.07 8.37
N ALA A 67 0.05 -7.85 8.64
CA ALA A 67 -1.35 -7.55 8.92
C ALA A 67 -2.25 -7.83 7.71
N TYR A 68 -1.80 -7.53 6.49
CA TYR A 68 -2.52 -7.86 5.27
C TYR A 68 -2.69 -9.37 5.11
N VAL A 69 -1.62 -10.15 5.26
CA VAL A 69 -1.68 -11.62 5.15
C VAL A 69 -2.62 -12.22 6.20
N ALA A 70 -2.55 -11.73 7.45
CA ALA A 70 -3.45 -12.18 8.50
C ALA A 70 -4.92 -11.81 8.24
N ALA A 71 -5.19 -10.68 7.58
CA ALA A 71 -6.54 -10.33 7.15
C ALA A 71 -7.06 -11.25 6.04
N GLU A 72 -6.21 -11.59 5.06
CA GLU A 72 -6.57 -12.54 4.00
C GLU A 72 -6.84 -13.94 4.55
N PHE A 73 -6.05 -14.42 5.51
CA PHE A 73 -6.32 -15.71 6.16
C PHE A 73 -7.66 -15.73 6.89
N ARG A 74 -7.99 -14.65 7.61
CA ARG A 74 -9.30 -14.50 8.25
C ARG A 74 -10.44 -14.43 7.24
N ARG A 75 -10.23 -13.72 6.13
CA ARG A 75 -11.22 -13.65 5.02
C ARG A 75 -11.47 -15.02 4.40
N LEU A 76 -10.45 -15.88 4.35
CA LEU A 76 -10.55 -17.26 3.86
C LEU A 76 -11.07 -18.24 4.92
N GLY A 77 -11.34 -17.79 6.15
CA GLY A 77 -11.83 -18.65 7.24
C GLY A 77 -10.78 -19.62 7.78
N LEU A 78 -9.49 -19.31 7.62
CA LEU A 78 -8.41 -20.14 8.16
C LEU A 78 -8.29 -19.92 9.67
N GLU A 79 -8.24 -21.04 10.41
CA GLU A 79 -7.93 -21.00 11.84
C GLU A 79 -6.44 -20.69 12.06
N PRO A 80 -6.10 -19.81 13.01
CA PRO A 80 -4.72 -19.56 13.36
C PRO A 80 -4.05 -20.86 13.83
N ALA A 81 -2.93 -21.23 13.20
CA ALA A 81 -2.17 -22.43 13.58
C ALA A 81 -1.35 -22.26 14.89
N GLY A 82 -1.55 -21.17 15.63
CA GLY A 82 -0.90 -20.94 16.91
C GLY A 82 -1.90 -21.10 18.06
N ASP A 83 -1.44 -21.58 19.21
CA ASP A 83 -2.22 -21.64 20.45
C ASP A 83 -3.04 -20.35 20.59
N SER A 84 -4.33 -20.49 20.88
CA SER A 84 -5.50 -19.60 20.66
C SER A 84 -5.41 -18.09 20.97
N SER A 85 -4.23 -17.55 21.28
CA SER A 85 -3.92 -16.15 21.54
C SER A 85 -2.68 -15.61 20.78
N SER A 86 -1.97 -16.43 20.00
CA SER A 86 -0.70 -16.04 19.35
C SER A 86 -0.92 -15.24 18.05
N SER A 87 -1.54 -14.07 18.17
CA SER A 87 -1.26 -12.99 17.21
C SER A 87 0.17 -12.53 17.50
N ARG A 88 1.13 -12.90 16.64
CA ARG A 88 2.54 -12.55 16.85
C ARG A 88 2.65 -11.01 16.90
N PRO A 89 3.00 -10.42 18.06
CA PRO A 89 3.16 -8.97 18.16
C PRO A 89 4.36 -8.52 17.33
N PRO A 90 4.43 -7.24 16.95
CA PRO A 90 5.61 -6.70 16.28
C PRO A 90 6.83 -6.97 17.16
N SER A 91 7.77 -7.78 16.66
CA SER A 91 9.05 -7.97 17.33
C SER A 91 9.81 -6.64 17.26
N SER A 92 9.94 -5.94 18.38
CA SER A 92 10.75 -4.74 18.49
C SER A 92 12.22 -5.12 18.32
N MET A 93 12.69 -5.15 17.07
CA MET A 93 14.11 -5.29 16.79
C MET A 93 14.80 -3.94 17.05
N PRO A 94 15.82 -3.87 17.93
CA PRO A 94 16.56 -2.64 18.16
C PRO A 94 17.25 -2.19 16.88
N GLY A 95 17.16 -0.89 16.58
CA GLY A 95 17.51 -0.30 15.29
C GLY A 95 18.94 -0.62 14.84
N ARG A 96 19.08 -1.23 13.66
CA ARG A 96 20.34 -1.23 12.92
C ARG A 96 20.41 0.05 12.10
N SER A 97 21.38 0.90 12.40
CA SER A 97 21.77 1.98 11.50
C SER A 97 22.26 1.37 10.18
N VAL A 98 21.48 1.55 9.13
CA VAL A 98 21.90 1.25 7.76
C VAL A 98 22.94 2.31 7.41
N THR A 99 24.21 2.03 7.67
CA THR A 99 25.30 2.86 7.15
C THR A 99 25.39 2.60 5.65
N PRO A 100 25.16 3.61 4.80
CA PRO A 100 25.35 3.45 3.36
C PRO A 100 26.84 3.23 3.12
N ARG A 101 27.20 2.04 2.66
CA ARG A 101 28.54 1.76 2.16
C ARG A 101 28.63 2.36 0.76
N ILE A 102 29.20 3.57 0.68
CA ILE A 102 29.75 4.14 -0.56
C ILE A 102 31.13 3.54 -0.77
#